data_AF-A0A2X3F033-F1
#
_entry.id   AF-A0A2X3F033-F1
#
_cell.length_a   1.000
_cell.length_b   1.000
_cell.length_c   1.000
_cell.angle_alpha   90.00
_cell.angle_beta   90.00
_cell.angle_gamma   90.00
#
_symmetry.space_group_name_H-M   'P 1'
#
loop_
_entity.id
_entity.type
_entity.pdbx_description
1 polymer ?
#
loop_
_entity_poly.entity_id
_entity_poly.type
_entity_poly.pdbx_seq_one_letter_code
_entity_poly.pdbx_strand_id
1 'polypeptide(L)'
;MRMWRRRLQQADALYHSAWAKGDIEPRLAVLHKLADLIDSRAEELAKIASQEMGKLIKQSRGEVKLCAQIARYYADNAKSFLAPVKYPPNWVKPGLSTIPLASYWRWSRGTSPITS
;
A
#
# COMPACT_ATOMS: atom_id res chain seq x y z
N MET A 1 -17.59 -4.69 -22.92
CA MET A 1 -16.71 -5.84 -22.57
C MET A 1 -15.23 -5.68 -22.93
N ARG A 2 -14.82 -5.15 -24.10
CA ARG A 2 -13.38 -5.08 -24.49
C ARG A 2 -12.51 -4.15 -23.63
N MET A 3 -13.08 -3.05 -23.11
CA MET A 3 -12.34 -2.04 -22.34
C MET A 3 -11.81 -2.57 -20.99
N TRP A 4 -12.61 -3.35 -20.25
CA TRP A 4 -12.22 -3.90 -18.95
C TRP A 4 -11.05 -4.89 -19.06
N ARG A 5 -11.09 -5.77 -20.06
CA ARG A 5 -10.01 -6.73 -20.31
C ARG A 5 -8.69 -6.02 -20.62
N ARG A 6 -8.74 -4.92 -21.39
CA ARG A 6 -7.56 -4.09 -21.68
C ARG A 6 -6.99 -3.44 -20.41
N ARG A 7 -7.84 -2.90 -19.52
CA ARG A 7 -7.37 -2.28 -18.27
C ARG A 7 -6.71 -3.29 -17.33
N LEU A 8 -7.27 -4.50 -17.23
CA LEU A 8 -6.69 -5.59 -16.44
C LEU A 8 -5.32 -6.02 -16.99
N GLN A 9 -5.20 -6.22 -18.31
CA GLN A 9 -3.92 -6.56 -18.95
C GLN A 9 -2.85 -5.47 -18.70
N GLN A 10 -3.24 -4.21 -18.72
CA GLN A 10 -2.31 -3.11 -18.48
C GLN A 10 -1.84 -3.04 -17.02
N ALA A 11 -2.73 -3.27 -16.05
CA ALA A 11 -2.38 -3.36 -14.64
C ALA A 11 -1.44 -4.56 -14.36
N ASP A 12 -1.72 -5.71 -14.97
CA ASP A 12 -0.90 -6.92 -14.85
C ASP A 12 0.52 -6.72 -15.41
N ALA A 13 0.63 -6.14 -16.62
CA ALA A 13 1.91 -5.80 -17.22
C ALA A 13 2.73 -4.83 -16.35
N LEU A 14 2.08 -3.83 -15.74
CA LEU A 14 2.75 -2.89 -14.84
C LEU A 14 3.24 -3.58 -13.56
N TYR A 15 2.44 -4.49 -12.99
CA TYR A 15 2.82 -5.26 -11.81
C TYR A 15 4.04 -6.16 -12.05
N HIS A 16 4.16 -6.71 -13.26
CA HIS A 16 5.32 -7.53 -13.63
C HIS A 16 6.56 -6.73 -14.07
N SER A 17 6.43 -5.41 -14.24
CA SER A 17 7.50 -4.53 -14.71
C SER A 17 8.58 -4.25 -13.65
N ALA A 18 9.72 -3.72 -14.11
CA ALA A 18 10.81 -3.25 -13.25
C ALA A 18 10.39 -2.10 -12.32
N TRP A 19 9.35 -1.33 -12.66
CA TRP A 19 8.86 -0.26 -11.80
C TRP A 19 8.21 -0.80 -10.50
N ALA A 20 7.47 -1.92 -10.59
CA ALA A 20 6.82 -2.53 -9.43
C ALA A 20 7.78 -3.38 -8.59
N LYS A 21 8.71 -4.09 -9.24
CA LYS A 21 9.64 -5.03 -8.59
C LYS A 21 11.02 -4.45 -8.26
N GLY A 22 11.39 -3.34 -8.89
CA GLY A 22 12.69 -2.71 -8.74
C GLY A 22 12.73 -1.73 -7.57
N ASP A 23 13.55 -0.70 -7.75
CA ASP A 23 13.81 0.30 -6.71
C ASP A 23 12.53 0.97 -6.20
N ILE A 24 12.56 1.32 -4.92
CA ILE A 24 11.44 1.98 -4.26
C ILE A 24 11.44 3.49 -4.51
N GLU A 25 12.59 4.13 -4.72
CA GLU A 25 12.69 5.59 -4.86
C GLU A 25 11.76 6.18 -5.93
N PRO A 26 11.66 5.60 -7.15
CA PRO A 26 10.75 6.13 -8.17
C PRO A 26 9.28 6.04 -7.74
N ARG A 27 8.92 5.07 -6.90
CA ARG A 27 7.56 4.89 -6.38
C ARG A 27 7.27 5.89 -5.26
N LEU A 28 8.24 6.18 -4.40
CA LEU A 28 8.12 7.20 -3.36
C LEU A 28 7.96 8.60 -3.97
N ALA A 29 8.70 8.90 -5.03
CA ALA A 29 8.56 10.16 -5.77
C ALA A 29 7.12 10.36 -6.33
N VAL A 30 6.47 9.28 -6.79
CA VAL A 30 5.07 9.32 -7.24
C VAL A 30 4.12 9.61 -6.08
N LEU A 31 4.34 9.02 -4.90
CA LEU A 31 3.53 9.30 -3.72
C LEU A 31 3.69 10.73 -3.21
N HIS A 32 4.91 11.28 -3.23
CA HIS A 32 5.13 12.69 -2.92
C HIS A 32 4.38 13.60 -3.90
N LYS A 33 4.51 13.34 -5.20
CA LYS A 33 3.79 14.10 -6.23
C LYS A 33 2.27 14.00 -6.05
N LEU A 34 1.75 12.83 -5.63
CA LEU A 34 0.33 12.66 -5.31
C LEU A 34 -0.07 13.57 -4.14
N ALA A 35 0.70 13.58 -3.06
CA ALA A 35 0.44 14.45 -1.91
C ALA A 35 0.42 15.93 -2.31
N ASP A 36 1.41 16.36 -3.10
CA ASP A 36 1.51 17.75 -3.58
C ASP A 36 0.34 18.13 -4.50
N LEU A 37 -0.11 17.22 -5.36
CA LEU A 37 -1.28 17.44 -6.21
C LEU A 37 -2.57 17.57 -5.41
N ILE A 38 -2.76 16.73 -4.38
CA ILE A 38 -3.91 16.81 -3.48
C ILE A 38 -3.90 18.14 -2.72
N ASP A 39 -2.75 18.54 -2.18
CA ASP A 39 -2.58 19.83 -1.49
C ASP A 39 -2.88 21.02 -2.43
N SER A 40 -2.35 20.99 -3.66
CA SER A 40 -2.55 22.06 -4.65
C SER A 40 -4.01 22.24 -5.09
N ARG A 41 -4.82 21.16 -4.99
CA ARG A 41 -6.24 21.14 -5.39
C ARG A 41 -7.17 20.97 -4.19
N ALA A 42 -6.69 21.27 -2.98
CA ALA A 42 -7.40 20.90 -1.76
C ALA A 42 -8.82 21.48 -1.69
N GLU A 43 -8.98 22.73 -2.14
CA GLU A 43 -10.28 23.41 -2.13
C GLU A 43 -11.26 22.85 -3.16
N GLU A 44 -10.77 22.50 -4.36
CA GLU A 44 -11.57 21.87 -5.41
C GLU A 44 -12.06 20.49 -4.96
N LEU A 45 -11.14 19.66 -4.45
CA LEU A 45 -11.45 18.32 -3.94
C LEU A 45 -12.41 18.37 -2.74
N ALA A 46 -12.26 19.35 -1.85
CA ALA A 46 -13.16 19.52 -0.72
C ALA A 46 -14.58 19.91 -1.16
N LYS A 47 -14.71 20.77 -2.18
CA LYS A 47 -16.02 21.13 -2.75
C LYS A 47 -16.70 19.93 -3.39
N ILE A 48 -15.98 19.14 -4.18
CA ILE A 48 -16.51 17.91 -4.79
C ILE A 48 -16.96 16.94 -3.69
N ALA A 49 -16.12 16.68 -2.69
CA ALA A 49 -16.49 15.79 -1.59
C ALA A 49 -17.71 16.29 -0.80
N SER A 50 -17.85 17.62 -0.62
CA SER A 50 -19.00 18.23 0.04
C SER A 50 -20.27 18.09 -0.81
N GLN A 51 -20.19 18.27 -2.13
CA GLN A 51 -21.31 18.13 -3.06
C GLN A 51 -21.80 16.69 -3.19
N GLU A 52 -20.88 15.74 -3.33
CA GLU A 52 -21.21 14.32 -3.54
C GLU A 52 -21.68 13.63 -2.26
N MET A 53 -21.06 13.97 -1.11
CA MET A 53 -21.34 13.28 0.16
C MET A 53 -22.25 14.07 1.11
N GLY A 54 -22.55 15.34 0.82
CA GLY A 54 -23.34 16.22 1.69
C GLY A 54 -22.63 16.63 2.99
N LYS A 55 -21.31 16.43 3.09
CA LYS A 55 -20.53 16.81 4.28
C LYS A 55 -20.30 18.32 4.36
N LEU A 56 -20.08 18.83 5.58
CA LEU A 56 -19.67 20.22 5.78
C LEU A 56 -18.32 20.47 5.11
N ILE A 57 -18.19 21.56 4.36
CA ILE A 57 -16.95 21.92 3.64
C ILE A 57 -15.71 21.95 4.55
N LYS A 58 -15.88 22.33 5.83
CA LYS A 58 -14.81 22.31 6.83
C LYS A 58 -14.30 20.89 7.11
N GLN A 59 -15.20 19.91 7.19
CA GLN A 59 -14.84 18.51 7.35
C GLN A 59 -14.17 17.97 6.09
N SER A 60 -14.72 18.27 4.91
CA SER A 60 -14.16 17.86 3.62
C SER A 60 -12.73 18.38 3.43
N ARG A 61 -12.44 19.64 3.80
CA ARG A 61 -11.07 20.17 3.79
C ARG A 61 -10.13 19.40 4.72
N GLY A 62 -10.62 18.99 5.88
CA GLY A 62 -9.88 18.16 6.83
C GLY A 62 -9.53 16.80 6.23
N GLU A 63 -10.49 16.13 5.59
CA GLU A 63 -10.29 14.83 4.94
C GLU A 63 -9.27 14.91 3.80
N VAL A 64 -9.37 15.93 2.95
CA VAL A 64 -8.43 16.12 1.84
C VAL A 64 -7.00 16.34 2.33
N LYS A 65 -6.83 17.18 3.38
CA LYS A 65 -5.52 17.38 4.01
C LYS A 65 -4.99 16.10 4.65
N LEU A 66 -5.85 15.34 5.32
CA LEU A 66 -5.49 14.06 5.91
C LEU A 66 -5.00 13.07 4.84
N CYS A 67 -5.69 12.99 3.69
CA CYS A 67 -5.27 12.14 2.58
C CYS A 67 -3.87 12.52 2.06
N ALA A 68 -3.59 13.82 1.88
CA ALA A 68 -2.25 14.29 1.47
C ALA A 68 -1.18 13.95 2.52
N GLN A 69 -1.48 14.15 3.80
CA GLN A 69 -0.58 13.83 4.91
C GLN A 69 -0.28 12.33 5.00
N ILE A 70 -1.28 11.46 4.83
CA ILE A 70 -1.09 10.01 4.82
C ILE A 70 -0.17 9.61 3.67
N ALA A 71 -0.41 10.13 2.46
CA ALA A 71 0.42 9.83 1.30
C ALA A 71 1.88 10.24 1.53
N ARG A 72 2.11 11.44 2.08
CA ARG A 72 3.44 11.96 2.40
C ARG A 72 4.12 11.14 3.49
N TYR A 73 3.41 10.82 4.58
CA TYR A 73 3.91 10.00 5.68
C TYR A 73 4.37 8.62 5.21
N TYR A 74 3.59 7.93 4.37
CA TYR A 74 4.00 6.64 3.83
C TYR A 74 5.18 6.77 2.88
N ALA A 75 5.25 7.83 2.07
CA ALA A 75 6.38 8.06 1.20
C ALA A 75 7.70 8.25 2.00
N ASP A 76 7.64 9.03 3.09
CA ASP A 76 8.79 9.31 3.96
C ASP A 76 9.25 8.06 4.75
N ASN A 77 8.31 7.24 5.22
CA ASN A 77 8.60 6.12 6.12
C ASN A 77 8.68 4.74 5.43
N ALA A 78 8.40 4.66 4.12
CA ALA A 78 8.33 3.40 3.39
C ALA A 78 9.57 2.52 3.52
N LYS A 79 10.77 3.13 3.54
CA LYS A 79 12.04 2.39 3.70
C LYS A 79 12.09 1.63 5.02
N SER A 80 11.62 2.23 6.11
CA SER A 80 11.57 1.57 7.42
C SER A 80 10.48 0.51 7.47
N PHE A 81 9.33 0.76 6.86
CA PHE A 81 8.21 -0.19 6.90
C PHE A 81 8.45 -1.45 6.06
N LEU A 82 9.21 -1.32 4.97
CA LEU A 82 9.53 -2.44 4.07
C LEU A 82 10.88 -3.09 4.40
N ALA A 83 11.59 -2.59 5.41
CA ALA A 83 12.81 -3.21 5.89
C ALA A 83 12.54 -4.63 6.44
N PRO A 84 13.45 -5.60 6.22
CA PRO A 84 13.31 -6.93 6.80
C PRO A 84 13.27 -6.88 8.34
N VAL A 85 12.23 -7.44 8.94
CA VAL A 85 12.11 -7.56 10.39
C VAL A 85 12.58 -8.94 10.85
N LYS A 86 13.47 -8.99 11.83
CA LYS A 86 13.91 -10.25 12.46
C LYS A 86 12.85 -10.71 13.46
N TYR A 87 12.40 -11.95 13.31
CA TYR A 87 11.52 -12.58 14.29
C TYR A 87 12.32 -13.14 15.48
N PRO A 88 11.78 -13.08 16.71
CA PRO A 88 12.44 -13.66 17.86
C PRO A 88 12.49 -15.20 17.76
N PRO A 89 13.57 -15.82 18.25
CA PRO A 89 13.89 -17.23 17.99
C PRO A 89 12.87 -18.22 18.58
N ASN A 90 12.08 -17.82 19.58
CA ASN A 90 11.03 -18.64 20.18
C ASN A 90 9.73 -18.71 19.34
N TRP A 91 9.63 -17.96 18.25
CA TRP A 91 8.48 -17.96 17.33
C TRP A 91 8.80 -18.70 16.02
N VAL A 92 10.02 -19.21 15.92
CA VAL A 92 10.58 -19.82 14.72
C VAL A 92 10.98 -21.24 15.09
N LYS A 93 10.45 -22.25 14.38
CA LYS A 93 10.93 -23.62 14.55
C LYS A 93 12.45 -23.66 14.34
N PRO A 94 13.23 -24.39 15.15
CA PRO A 94 14.67 -24.50 14.97
C PRO A 94 15.00 -24.89 13.51
N GLY A 95 15.73 -24.03 12.79
CA GLY A 95 16.15 -24.27 11.40
C GLY A 95 15.44 -23.47 10.30
N LEU A 96 14.44 -22.61 10.59
CA LEU A 96 13.71 -21.84 9.56
C LEU A 96 13.77 -20.32 9.79
N SER A 97 14.91 -19.69 9.52
CA SER A 97 15.13 -18.25 9.83
C SER A 97 14.27 -17.27 9.01
N THR A 98 13.61 -17.72 7.95
CA THR A 98 12.70 -16.88 7.13
C THR A 98 11.54 -17.72 6.58
N ILE A 99 10.30 -17.34 6.88
CA ILE A 99 9.11 -17.94 6.27
C ILE A 99 8.33 -16.85 5.51
N PRO A 100 7.98 -17.06 4.23
CA PRO A 100 7.07 -16.16 3.52
C PRO A 100 5.72 -16.06 4.25
N LEU A 101 5.11 -14.88 4.28
CA LEU A 101 3.80 -14.63 4.93
C LEU A 101 2.71 -15.63 4.52
N ALA A 102 2.78 -16.19 3.30
CA ALA A 102 1.87 -17.22 2.81
C ALA A 102 1.92 -18.53 3.63
N SER A 103 3.08 -18.87 4.21
CA SER A 103 3.29 -20.07 5.01
C SER A 103 2.77 -19.92 6.44
N TYR A 104 2.68 -18.69 6.97
CA TYR A 104 2.12 -18.39 8.30
C TYR A 104 0.64 -18.80 8.42
N TRP A 105 -0.15 -18.52 7.37
CA TRP A 105 -1.57 -18.91 7.29
C TRP A 105 -1.80 -20.44 7.25
N ARG A 106 -0.78 -21.22 6.87
CA ARG A 106 -0.83 -22.68 6.91
C ARG A 106 -0.54 -23.20 8.32
N TRP A 107 0.32 -22.53 9.09
CA TRP A 107 0.62 -22.87 10.47
C TRP A 107 -0.54 -22.58 11.44
N SER A 108 -1.26 -21.47 11.25
CA SER A 108 -2.40 -21.08 12.12
C SER A 108 -3.60 -22.04 12.09
N ARG A 109 -3.66 -22.96 11.13
CA ARG A 109 -4.74 -23.97 11.02
C ARG A 109 -4.39 -25.32 11.65
N GLY A 110 -3.27 -25.42 12.38
CA GLY A 110 -2.93 -26.60 13.18
C GLY A 110 -2.69 -27.89 12.39
N THR A 111 -2.67 -27.84 11.06
CA THR A 111 -2.38 -29.01 10.22
C THR A 111 -0.88 -29.19 10.10
N SER A 112 -0.28 -29.82 11.12
CA SER A 112 1.06 -30.38 10.98
C SER A 112 1.07 -31.40 9.84
N PRO A 113 1.99 -31.31 8.87
CA PRO A 113 2.24 -32.46 8.01
C PRO A 113 2.79 -33.57 8.90
N ILE A 114 2.05 -34.67 8.95
CA ILE A 114 2.48 -35.95 9.48
C ILE A 114 3.78 -36.31 8.76
N THR A 115 4.90 -36.29 9.48
CA THR A 115 6.17 -36.89 9.06
C THR A 115 6.01 -38.41 9.07
N SER A 116 6.22 -39.05 7.92
CA SER A 116 6.82 -40.39 7.87
C SER A 116 8.34 -40.24 7.81
#